data_AF-A0AAD4UXC4-F1
#
_entry.id   AF-A0AAD4UXC4-F1
#
_cell.length_a   1.000
_cell.length_b   1.000
_cell.length_c   1.000
_cell.angle_alpha   90.00
_cell.angle_beta   90.00
_cell.angle_gamma   90.00
#
_symmetry.space_group_name_H-M   'P 1'
#
loop_
_entity.id
_entity.type
_entity.pdbx_description
1 polymer ?
#
loop_
_entity_poly.entity_id
_entity_poly.type
_entity_poly.pdbx_seq_one_letter_code
_entity_poly.pdbx_strand_id
1 'polypeptide(L)'
;MNKWHLRQLDVKNAFLHGELEEEVLMRQPQGFADPGYPDFVCKHKKTLYGLKQAPRAWNAKFTGYLLAIGSNEKMVHLVIDELSSVFEMKDLGALQYLTFTRPDLAYSVNSVCQ
;
A
#
# COMPACT_ATOMS: atom_id res chain seq x y z
N MET A 1 -18.18 2.63 -24.49
CA MET A 1 -17.48 2.33 -23.22
C MET A 1 -16.93 0.91 -23.33
N ASN A 2 -15.64 0.73 -23.04
CA ASN A 2 -15.02 -0.59 -23.10
C ASN A 2 -15.57 -1.48 -21.97
N LYS A 3 -15.81 -2.77 -22.23
CA LYS A 3 -16.33 -3.74 -21.24
C LYS A 3 -15.20 -4.28 -20.36
N TRP A 4 -14.55 -3.41 -19.61
CA TRP A 4 -13.46 -3.81 -18.71
C TRP A 4 -14.00 -4.43 -17.42
N HIS A 5 -13.44 -5.57 -17.04
CA HIS A 5 -13.72 -6.21 -15.75
C HIS A 5 -12.77 -5.62 -14.70
N LEU A 6 -13.30 -4.82 -13.78
CA LEU A 6 -12.51 -4.14 -12.74
C LEU A 6 -12.73 -4.82 -11.40
N ARG A 7 -11.63 -5.15 -10.70
CA ARG A 7 -11.61 -5.62 -9.31
C ARG A 7 -10.90 -4.62 -8.43
N GLN A 8 -11.38 -4.49 -7.19
CA GLN A 8 -10.76 -3.65 -6.18
C GLN A 8 -10.01 -4.50 -5.16
N LEU A 9 -8.79 -4.11 -4.88
CA LEU A 9 -7.96 -4.71 -3.83
C LEU A 9 -7.63 -3.62 -2.81
N ASP A 10 -7.75 -3.96 -1.53
CA ASP A 10 -7.32 -3.12 -0.43
C ASP A 10 -6.06 -3.71 0.22
N VAL A 11 -5.06 -2.88 0.48
CA VAL A 11 -3.78 -3.34 1.02
C VAL A 11 -3.70 -2.98 2.49
N LYS A 12 -3.64 -4.00 3.34
CA LYS A 12 -3.50 -3.79 4.77
C LYS A 12 -2.14 -3.20 5.08
N ASN A 13 -2.10 -2.14 5.88
CA ASN A 13 -0.85 -1.53 6.32
C ASN A 13 0.13 -1.17 5.18
N ALA A 14 -0.34 -0.71 4.02
CA ALA A 14 0.46 -0.49 2.81
C ALA A 14 1.84 0.18 3.06
N PHE A 15 1.88 1.21 3.91
CA PHE A 15 3.11 1.92 4.23
C PHE A 15 4.09 1.16 5.13
N LEU A 16 3.75 -0.01 5.67
CA LEU A 16 4.71 -0.87 6.38
C LEU A 16 5.43 -1.85 5.44
N HIS A 17 4.96 -1.98 4.20
CA HIS A 17 5.59 -2.85 3.21
C HIS A 17 6.72 -2.16 2.46
N GLY A 18 6.70 -0.82 2.36
CA GLY A 18 7.72 -0.02 1.70
C GLY A 18 9.10 -0.13 2.34
N GLU A 19 10.12 0.00 1.49
CA GLU A 19 11.53 0.00 1.91
C GLU A 19 12.07 1.43 1.90
N LEU A 20 12.85 1.77 2.92
CA LEU A 20 13.50 3.08 3.03
C LEU A 20 14.85 3.02 2.31
N GLU A 21 14.99 3.81 1.25
CA GLU A 21 16.29 4.02 0.58
C GLU A 21 17.24 4.87 1.43
N GLU A 22 16.66 5.82 2.18
CA GLU A 22 17.40 6.73 3.07
C GLU A 22 17.37 6.26 4.53
N GLU A 23 18.41 6.62 5.28
CA GLU A 23 18.41 6.38 6.71
C GLU A 23 17.51 7.37 7.43
N VAL A 24 16.44 6.85 8.05
CA VAL A 24 15.54 7.66 8.88
C VAL A 24 15.70 7.26 10.34
N LEU A 25 16.06 8.27 11.14
CA LEU A 25 16.20 8.17 12.58
C LEU A 25 15.05 8.93 13.25
N MET A 26 14.55 8.40 14.34
CA MET A 26 13.58 9.07 15.20
C MET A 26 14.10 9.14 16.63
N ARG A 27 13.64 10.15 17.38
CA ARG A 27 13.82 10.16 18.83
C ARG A 27 13.11 8.95 19.44
N GLN A 28 13.64 8.48 20.57
CA GLN A 28 12.99 7.42 21.34
C GLN A 28 11.56 7.85 21.73
N PRO A 29 10.56 6.98 21.54
CA PRO A 29 9.19 7.28 21.92
C PRO A 29 9.06 7.48 23.44
N GLN A 30 8.12 8.33 23.85
CA GLN A 30 7.79 8.48 25.26
C GLN A 30 7.37 7.13 25.86
N GLY A 31 7.95 6.76 27.01
CA GLY A 31 7.71 5.47 27.67
C GLY A 31 8.58 4.31 27.16
N PHE A 32 9.38 4.51 26.10
CA PHE A 32 10.29 3.52 25.54
C PHE A 32 11.75 4.00 25.51
N ALA A 33 12.03 5.18 26.04
CA ALA A 33 13.39 5.69 26.16
C ALA A 33 14.21 4.85 27.14
N ASP A 34 15.38 4.39 26.71
CA ASP A 34 16.31 3.65 27.55
C ASP A 34 16.96 4.60 28.59
N PRO A 35 16.80 4.35 29.91
CA PRO A 35 17.41 5.19 30.94
C PRO A 35 18.94 5.21 30.91
N GLY A 36 19.57 4.13 30.42
CA GLY A 36 21.03 4.02 30.27
C GLY A 36 21.55 4.73 29.03
N TYR A 37 20.69 4.98 28.04
CA TYR A 37 21.04 5.61 26.76
C TYR A 37 20.00 6.66 26.35
N PRO A 38 19.86 7.76 27.12
CA PRO A 38 18.80 8.74 26.90
C PRO A 38 18.89 9.45 25.54
N ASP A 39 20.10 9.62 25.00
CA ASP A 39 20.35 10.33 23.74
C ASP A 39 20.31 9.41 22.50
N PHE A 40 20.04 8.11 22.68
CA PHE A 40 19.93 7.21 21.54
C PHE A 40 18.71 7.52 20.69
N VAL A 41 18.78 7.10 19.43
CA VAL A 41 17.74 7.29 18.43
C VAL A 41 17.37 5.94 17.81
N CYS A 42 16.11 5.78 17.44
CA CYS A 42 15.64 4.57 16.78
C CYS A 42 15.83 4.70 15.27
N LYS A 43 16.45 3.71 14.65
CA LYS A 43 16.53 3.60 13.19
C LYS A 43 15.32 2.87 12.63
N HIS A 44 14.63 3.49 11.67
CA HIS A 44 13.54 2.85 10.96
C HIS A 44 14.06 1.86 9.92
N LYS A 45 13.62 0.60 10.05
CA LYS A 45 13.90 -0.46 9.07
C LYS A 45 12.85 -0.55 7.97
N LYS A 46 11.65 -0.04 8.24
CA LYS A 46 10.50 -0.03 7.34
C LYS A 46 9.90 1.37 7.34
N THR A 47 9.18 1.70 6.28
CA THR A 47 8.37 2.91 6.26
C THR A 47 7.27 2.84 7.32
N LEU A 48 6.86 4.01 7.84
CA LEU A 48 5.77 4.16 8.80
C LEU A 48 4.80 5.23 8.31
N TYR A 49 3.59 5.19 8.84
CA TYR A 49 2.62 6.27 8.68
C TYR A 49 3.20 7.61 9.15
N GLY A 50 2.94 8.67 8.38
CA GLY A 50 3.41 10.03 8.68
C GLY A 50 4.81 10.35 8.14
N LEU A 51 5.57 9.37 7.65
CA LEU A 51 6.79 9.64 6.90
C LEU A 51 6.45 10.19 5.51
N LYS A 52 7.04 11.33 5.14
CA LYS A 52 6.80 12.00 3.85
C LYS A 52 7.12 11.11 2.65
N GLN A 53 8.09 10.21 2.80
CA GLN A 53 8.57 9.30 1.77
C GLN A 53 7.82 7.96 1.72
N ALA A 54 7.01 7.62 2.75
CA ALA A 54 6.33 6.33 2.81
C ALA A 54 5.44 6.03 1.58
N PRO A 55 4.64 6.98 1.05
CA PRO A 55 3.83 6.71 -0.14
C PRO A 55 4.67 6.37 -1.38
N ARG A 56 5.80 7.05 -1.57
CA ARG A 56 6.70 6.84 -2.71
C ARG A 56 7.43 5.50 -2.60
N ALA A 57 7.96 5.18 -1.42
CA ALA A 57 8.62 3.91 -1.15
C ALA A 57 7.67 2.71 -1.34
N TRP A 58 6.43 2.83 -0.87
CA TRP A 58 5.38 1.85 -1.14
C TRP A 58 5.13 1.70 -2.64
N ASN A 59 4.91 2.80 -3.36
CA ASN A 59 4.62 2.78 -4.80
C ASN A 59 5.77 2.15 -5.61
N ALA A 60 7.02 2.46 -5.28
CA ALA A 60 8.20 1.90 -5.94
C ALA A 60 8.25 0.37 -5.76
N LYS A 61 8.07 -0.11 -4.52
CA LYS A 61 8.03 -1.54 -4.23
C LYS A 61 6.89 -2.24 -4.94
N PHE A 62 5.67 -1.72 -4.81
CA PHE A 62 4.48 -2.31 -5.42
C PHE A 62 4.60 -2.38 -6.95
N THR A 63 5.04 -1.30 -7.59
CA THR A 63 5.23 -1.25 -9.05
C THR A 63 6.34 -2.21 -9.48
N GLY A 64 7.44 -2.29 -8.75
CA GLY A 64 8.52 -3.24 -9.03
C GLY A 64 8.03 -4.70 -9.01
N TYR A 65 7.22 -5.06 -8.02
CA TYR A 65 6.59 -6.39 -7.94
C TYR A 65 5.62 -6.64 -9.11
N LEU A 66 4.74 -5.70 -9.44
CA LEU A 66 3.81 -5.84 -10.56
C LEU A 66 4.54 -6.06 -11.90
N LEU A 67 5.63 -5.31 -12.12
CA LEU A 67 6.45 -5.47 -13.33
C LEU A 67 7.14 -6.84 -13.38
N ALA A 68 7.56 -7.39 -12.24
CA ALA A 68 8.20 -8.69 -12.16
C ALA A 68 7.24 -9.86 -12.43
N ILE A 69 5.98 -9.76 -11.96
CA ILE A 69 4.96 -10.80 -12.17
C ILE A 69 4.48 -10.82 -13.64
N GLY A 70 4.50 -9.67 -14.32
CA GLY A 70 4.00 -9.54 -15.69
C GLY A 70 2.47 -9.53 -15.78
N SER A 71 1.93 -9.35 -16.99
CA SER A 71 0.49 -9.23 -17.21
C SER A 71 -0.03 -10.27 -18.20
N ASN A 72 -0.85 -11.20 -17.73
CA ASN A 72 -1.63 -12.11 -18.55
C ASN A 72 -3.07 -12.14 -18.02
N GLU A 73 -4.03 -11.75 -18.86
CA GLU A 73 -5.46 -11.69 -18.52
C GLU A 73 -5.99 -13.03 -17.97
N LYS A 74 -5.49 -14.17 -18.50
CA LYS A 74 -5.90 -15.50 -18.05
C LYS A 74 -5.37 -15.88 -16.67
N MET A 75 -4.37 -15.16 -16.17
CA MET A 75 -3.67 -15.46 -14.91
C MET A 75 -3.97 -14.42 -13.82
N VAL A 76 -4.90 -13.47 -14.04
CA VAL A 76 -5.20 -12.39 -13.09
C VAL A 76 -5.53 -12.92 -11.69
N HIS A 77 -6.20 -14.06 -11.57
CA HIS A 77 -6.49 -14.67 -10.28
C HIS A 77 -5.22 -15.08 -9.53
N LEU A 78 -4.24 -15.68 -10.21
CA LEU A 78 -2.96 -16.05 -9.61
C LEU A 78 -2.17 -14.81 -9.19
N VAL A 79 -2.22 -13.74 -9.99
CA VAL A 79 -1.60 -12.46 -9.63
C VAL A 79 -2.24 -11.90 -8.35
N ILE A 80 -3.56 -11.94 -8.24
CA ILE A 80 -4.27 -11.48 -7.03
C ILE A 80 -3.90 -12.34 -5.82
N ASP A 81 -3.85 -13.66 -5.96
CA ASP A 81 -3.49 -14.57 -4.87
C ASP A 81 -2.05 -14.32 -4.38
N GLU A 82 -1.12 -14.12 -5.32
CA GLU A 82 0.28 -13.82 -4.98
C GLU A 82 0.43 -12.46 -4.32
N LEU A 83 -0.22 -11.41 -4.86
CA LEU A 83 -0.24 -10.09 -4.22
C LEU A 83 -0.88 -10.13 -2.83
N SER A 84 -1.94 -10.92 -2.66
CA SER A 84 -2.62 -11.10 -1.37
C SER A 84 -1.71 -11.79 -0.35
N SER A 85 -0.92 -12.77 -0.79
CA SER A 85 0.07 -13.44 0.05
C SER A 85 1.23 -12.51 0.46
N VAL A 86 1.72 -11.68 -0.47
CA VAL A 86 2.89 -10.81 -0.23
C VAL A 86 2.55 -9.54 0.55
N PHE A 87 1.39 -8.95 0.30
CA PHE A 87 1.03 -7.63 0.81
C PHE A 87 -0.20 -7.63 1.73
N GLU A 88 -0.67 -8.81 2.18
CA GLU A 88 -1.89 -8.94 2.97
C GLU A 88 -3.08 -8.20 2.32
N MET A 89 -3.23 -8.35 1.00
CA MET A 89 -4.33 -7.70 0.28
C MET A 89 -5.66 -8.39 0.52
N LYS A 90 -6.72 -7.60 0.52
CA LYS A 90 -8.10 -8.04 0.59
C LYS A 90 -8.79 -7.75 -0.72
N ASP A 91 -9.36 -8.79 -1.35
CA ASP A 91 -10.26 -8.62 -2.49
C ASP A 91 -11.60 -8.04 -2.00
N LEU A 92 -11.95 -6.86 -2.53
CA LEU A 92 -13.21 -6.19 -2.27
C LEU A 92 -14.28 -6.52 -3.33
N GLY A 93 -13.92 -7.32 -4.33
CA GLY A 93 -14.78 -7.77 -5.41
C GLY A 93 -14.81 -6.82 -6.60
N ALA A 94 -15.84 -6.99 -7.43
CA ALA A 94 -16.03 -6.20 -8.63
C ALA A 94 -16.36 -4.74 -8.28
N LEU A 95 -15.75 -3.80 -9.00
CA LEU A 95 -16.08 -2.38 -8.89
C LEU A 95 -17.48 -2.13 -9.43
N GLN A 96 -18.40 -1.70 -8.55
CA GLN A 96 -19.79 -1.44 -8.91
C GLN A 96 -19.95 -0.07 -9.60
N TYR A 97 -19.43 0.98 -8.97
CA TYR A 97 -19.48 2.34 -9.51
C TYR A 97 -18.16 3.06 -9.30
N LEU A 98 -17.74 3.80 -10.33
CA LEU A 98 -16.62 4.73 -10.29
C LEU A 98 -17.14 6.12 -10.64
N THR A 99 -17.13 7.05 -9.69
CA THR A 99 -17.57 8.43 -9.92
C THR A 99 -16.37 9.33 -10.09
N PHE A 100 -16.32 10.05 -11.21
CA PHE A 100 -15.31 11.07 -11.48
C PHE A 100 -15.86 12.43 -11.05
N THR A 101 -15.30 13.00 -10.00
CA THR A 101 -15.68 14.35 -9.54
C THR A 101 -14.80 15.42 -10.18
N ARG A 102 -13.57 15.04 -10.55
CA ARG A 102 -12.62 15.79 -11.37
C ARG A 102 -11.88 14.82 -12.30
N PRO A 103 -11.25 15.29 -13.39
CA PRO A 103 -10.48 14.43 -14.29
C PRO A 103 -9.44 13.57 -13.55
N ASP A 104 -8.92 14.09 -12.43
CA ASP A 104 -7.83 13.49 -11.66
C ASP A 104 -8.31 12.79 -10.37
N LEU A 105 -9.62 12.80 -10.09
CA LEU A 105 -10.17 12.29 -8.84
C LEU A 105 -11.39 11.42 -9.08
N ALA A 106 -11.22 10.12 -8.84
CA ALA A 106 -12.26 9.12 -8.92
C ALA A 106 -12.50 8.46 -7.56
N TYR A 107 -13.77 8.18 -7.25
CA TYR A 107 -14.18 7.44 -6.06
C TYR A 107 -14.81 6.12 -6.45
N SER A 108 -14.37 5.02 -5.84
CA SER A 108 -15.07 3.75 -5.93
C SER A 108 -16.18 3.67 -4.89
N VAL A 109 -17.36 3.22 -5.30
CA VAL A 109 -18.51 3.00 -4.42
C VAL A 109 -18.92 1.53 -4.52
N ASN A 110 -18.88 0.83 -3.39
CA ASN A 110 -19.13 -0.62 -3.29
C ASN A 110 -20.50 -0.97 -2.66
N SER A 111 -21.19 -0.01 -2.06
CA SER A 111 -22.59 -0.14 -1.67
C SER A 111 -23.26 1.22 -1.67
N VAL A 112 -24.53 1.25 -2.08
CA VAL A 112 -25.41 2.40 -1.88
C VAL A 112 -26.27 2.07 -0.67
N CYS A 113 -26.19 2.88 0.39
CA CYS A 113 -27.09 2.77 1.54
C CYS A 113 -28.28 3.72 1.31
N GLN A 114 -29.51 3.24 1.52
CA GLN A 114 -30.72 4.06 1.60
C GLN A 114 -30.95 4.54 3.04
#